data_AF-A0A1Y1UU52-F1
#
_entry.id   AF-A0A1Y1UU52-F1
#
_cell.length_a   1.000
_cell.length_b   1.000
_cell.length_c   1.000
_cell.angle_alpha   90.00
_cell.angle_beta   90.00
_cell.angle_gamma   90.00
#
_symmetry.space_group_name_H-M   'P 1'
#
loop_
_entity.id
_entity.type
_entity.pdbx_description
1 polymer ?
#
loop_
_entity_poly.entity_id
_entity_poly.type
_entity_poly.pdbx_seq_one_letter_code
_entity_poly.pdbx_strand_id
1 'polypeptide(L)'
;MGTIDGDDWYFKIIENAFIKNASPNGWNKVGNINYYVTMGNNARVYSNIENRETIADYNQQFNFRYNKNFSNDKNKEASVTNTFYLINLMHDIFFNLGFTEEKGNFQVENYSGKGIGNDPMTVIIHNYHFASDAVEMNGKDLVRKYFYQNCPFMCTSTPSDGQYPIIHMTNLDYATANHGIIHEYTHAVTRRMSSYGRNDNCFSDGNSSEMNEALSEFFASSIAFKKKNNPTKFGDLYTVPDISKYAHAFGEFFAGALSDAFFLVCDYYRCDPNMLQEFGNMELYELPYNPYYIDLRNAIIEEAENNYIIRDDKFFKCLLWIGFAKRGLGYNANNEIEYRNGNYHYINNYDVPESCKDYSYLI
;
A
#
# COMPACT_ATOMS: atom_id res chain seq x y z
N MET A 1 -2.65 15.30 -1.09
CA MET A 1 -2.43 14.17 -0.17
C MET A 1 -1.38 14.60 0.85
N GLY A 2 -1.48 14.21 2.13
CA GLY A 2 -0.52 14.62 3.16
C GLY A 2 -0.53 13.70 4.39
N THR A 3 0.56 13.69 5.16
CA THR A 3 0.75 12.93 6.42
C THR A 3 0.57 13.82 7.64
N ILE A 4 0.26 13.23 8.80
CA ILE A 4 0.00 13.92 10.08
C ILE A 4 1.12 14.89 10.55
N ASP A 5 2.38 14.68 10.12
CA ASP A 5 3.55 15.44 10.60
C ASP A 5 4.21 16.39 9.57
N GLY A 6 3.50 16.82 8.53
CA GLY A 6 4.00 17.83 7.58
C GLY A 6 3.10 19.05 7.58
N ASP A 7 3.61 20.23 7.93
CA ASP A 7 2.85 21.48 8.09
C ASP A 7 2.22 22.05 6.79
N ASP A 8 2.27 21.33 5.67
CA ASP A 8 1.79 21.77 4.34
C ASP A 8 0.62 20.92 3.81
N TRP A 9 -0.51 20.85 4.53
CA TRP A 9 -1.73 20.21 4.00
C TRP A 9 -2.87 21.21 3.80
N TYR A 10 -3.51 21.13 2.63
CA TYR A 10 -4.79 21.77 2.36
C TYR A 10 -5.76 20.77 1.74
N PHE A 11 -7.02 20.83 2.15
CA PHE A 11 -8.10 20.10 1.49
C PHE A 11 -8.41 20.79 0.16
N LYS A 12 -8.57 19.99 -0.90
CA LYS A 12 -8.95 20.46 -2.22
C LYS A 12 -10.20 19.73 -2.68
N ILE A 13 -11.12 20.46 -3.29
CA ILE A 13 -12.26 19.88 -3.99
C ILE A 13 -11.77 19.35 -5.34
N ILE A 14 -12.11 18.11 -5.64
CA ILE A 14 -11.76 17.45 -6.89
C ILE A 14 -13.06 16.98 -7.53
N GLU A 15 -13.27 17.36 -8.79
CA GLU A 15 -14.41 16.91 -9.58
C GLU A 15 -14.00 15.73 -10.46
N ASN A 16 -14.85 14.70 -10.55
CA ASN A 16 -14.65 13.53 -11.42
C ASN A 16 -13.25 12.93 -11.32
N ALA A 17 -12.81 12.64 -10.09
CA ALA A 17 -11.47 12.13 -9.79
C ALA A 17 -11.18 10.72 -10.30
N PHE A 18 -12.19 10.00 -10.82
CA PHE A 18 -12.06 8.63 -11.27
C PHE A 18 -11.24 8.52 -12.56
N ILE A 19 -10.46 7.45 -12.68
CA ILE A 19 -9.77 7.12 -13.92
C ILE A 19 -10.69 6.22 -14.75
N LYS A 20 -11.12 6.74 -15.91
CA LYS A 20 -12.22 6.17 -16.70
C LYS A 20 -12.02 4.72 -17.15
N ASN A 21 -10.79 4.25 -17.35
CA ASN A 21 -10.56 2.87 -17.75
C ASN A 21 -10.74 1.88 -16.58
N ALA A 22 -10.35 2.27 -15.36
CA ALA A 22 -10.51 1.47 -14.16
C ALA A 22 -11.94 1.57 -13.58
N SER A 23 -12.51 2.78 -13.60
CA SER A 23 -13.84 3.09 -13.07
C SER A 23 -14.75 3.68 -14.17
N PRO A 24 -15.19 2.87 -15.17
CA PRO A 24 -15.93 3.35 -16.35
C PRO A 24 -17.29 4.00 -16.01
N ASN A 25 -17.87 3.63 -14.88
CA ASN A 25 -19.15 4.15 -14.39
C ASN A 25 -18.99 5.21 -13.28
N GLY A 26 -17.76 5.62 -12.96
CA GLY A 26 -17.43 6.41 -11.78
C GLY A 26 -17.45 5.58 -10.49
N TRP A 27 -17.20 6.23 -9.36
CA TRP A 27 -17.00 5.54 -8.08
C TRP A 27 -18.27 5.21 -7.30
N ASN A 28 -19.38 5.90 -7.57
CA ASN A 28 -20.63 5.78 -6.81
C ASN A 28 -21.73 5.04 -7.59
N LYS A 29 -21.37 4.13 -8.50
CA LYS A 29 -22.34 3.38 -9.31
C LYS A 29 -21.95 1.92 -9.45
N VAL A 30 -22.93 1.02 -9.29
CA VAL A 30 -22.78 -0.43 -9.52
C VAL A 30 -23.96 -0.91 -10.34
N GLY A 31 -23.71 -1.51 -11.51
CA GLY A 31 -24.75 -1.78 -12.50
C GLY A 31 -25.62 -0.55 -12.77
N ASN A 32 -26.92 -0.68 -12.48
CA ASN A 32 -27.90 0.40 -12.65
C ASN A 32 -28.21 1.19 -11.36
N ILE A 33 -27.50 0.92 -10.26
CA ILE A 33 -27.73 1.54 -8.96
C ILE A 33 -26.72 2.66 -8.75
N ASN A 34 -27.24 3.87 -8.52
CA ASN A 34 -26.44 5.01 -8.07
C ASN A 34 -26.46 5.08 -6.54
N TYR A 35 -25.30 5.18 -5.93
CA TYR A 35 -25.12 5.39 -4.51
C TYR A 35 -24.97 6.89 -4.23
N TYR A 36 -25.74 7.38 -3.26
CA TYR A 36 -25.63 8.75 -2.74
C TYR A 36 -24.89 8.76 -1.41
N VAL A 37 -24.08 7.73 -1.18
CA VAL A 37 -23.33 7.48 0.04
C VAL A 37 -21.89 7.09 -0.29
N THR A 38 -21.02 6.99 0.72
CA THR A 38 -19.63 6.51 0.60
C THR A 38 -19.52 5.01 0.30
N MET A 39 -20.17 4.59 -0.79
CA MET A 39 -20.18 3.26 -1.36
C MET A 39 -20.21 3.32 -2.90
N GLY A 40 -19.69 2.28 -3.52
CA GLY A 40 -19.93 1.96 -4.92
C GLY A 40 -19.18 0.71 -5.35
N ASN A 41 -18.67 0.69 -6.58
CA ASN A 41 -18.10 -0.53 -7.15
C ASN A 41 -16.82 -0.97 -6.43
N ASN A 42 -15.94 -0.03 -6.11
CA ASN A 42 -14.59 -0.36 -5.63
C ASN A 42 -14.50 -0.32 -4.10
N ALA A 43 -15.38 0.45 -3.43
CA ALA A 43 -15.22 0.82 -2.04
C ALA A 43 -16.54 0.83 -1.25
N ARG A 44 -16.45 0.48 0.04
CA ARG A 44 -17.51 0.72 1.05
C ARG A 44 -16.86 1.23 2.33
N VAL A 45 -17.21 2.44 2.78
CA VAL A 45 -16.60 3.02 3.98
C VAL A 45 -17.66 3.28 5.04
N TYR A 46 -17.41 2.73 6.23
CA TYR A 46 -18.28 2.85 7.40
C TYR A 46 -17.59 3.64 8.51
N SER A 47 -18.26 4.64 9.07
CA SER A 47 -17.77 5.47 10.18
C SER A 47 -17.87 4.80 11.55
N ASN A 48 -18.60 3.69 11.64
CA ASN A 48 -18.85 2.98 12.90
C ASN A 48 -19.14 1.50 12.64
N ILE A 49 -18.48 0.60 13.36
CA ILE A 49 -18.66 -0.86 13.22
C ILE A 49 -20.05 -1.36 13.65
N GLU A 50 -20.62 -0.80 14.72
CA GLU A 50 -21.90 -1.26 15.29
C GLU A 50 -23.07 -0.88 14.39
N ASN A 51 -23.12 0.38 13.96
CA ASN A 51 -24.23 0.90 13.18
C ASN A 51 -24.02 0.80 11.67
N ARG A 52 -22.80 0.47 11.22
CA ARG A 52 -22.40 0.51 9.80
C ARG A 52 -22.86 1.80 9.11
N GLU A 53 -22.64 2.92 9.80
CA GLU A 53 -23.04 4.24 9.32
C GLU A 53 -22.18 4.65 8.12
N THR A 54 -22.81 5.25 7.10
CA THR A 54 -22.16 5.83 5.91
C THR A 54 -22.45 7.32 5.83
N ILE A 55 -21.69 8.06 5.02
CA ILE A 55 -21.94 9.49 4.77
C ILE A 55 -22.71 9.65 3.48
N ALA A 56 -23.79 10.42 3.53
CA ALA A 56 -24.70 10.63 2.41
C ALA A 56 -24.65 12.08 1.88
N ASP A 57 -24.72 12.24 0.57
CA ASP A 57 -25.04 13.51 -0.09
C ASP A 57 -25.88 13.24 -1.34
N TYR A 58 -27.11 13.78 -1.36
CA TYR A 58 -28.08 13.53 -2.45
C TYR A 58 -27.66 14.11 -3.81
N ASN A 59 -26.77 15.10 -3.81
CA ASN A 59 -26.23 15.69 -5.03
C ASN A 59 -24.88 15.06 -5.42
N GLN A 60 -24.41 14.04 -4.67
CA GLN A 60 -23.05 13.48 -4.75
C GLN A 60 -21.96 14.56 -4.60
N GLN A 61 -22.26 15.62 -3.85
CA GLN A 61 -21.33 16.69 -3.53
C GLN A 61 -20.73 16.45 -2.15
N PHE A 62 -19.79 15.50 -2.07
CA PHE A 62 -19.09 15.16 -0.81
C PHE A 62 -18.05 16.24 -0.44
N ASN A 63 -18.52 17.46 -0.17
CA ASN A 63 -17.70 18.61 0.19
C ASN A 63 -18.01 19.05 1.64
N PHE A 64 -17.30 18.44 2.57
CA PHE A 64 -17.49 18.68 4.00
C PHE A 64 -16.32 19.44 4.60
N ARG A 65 -16.62 20.27 5.59
CA ARG A 65 -15.61 21.06 6.28
C ARG A 65 -14.75 20.17 7.17
N TYR A 66 -13.43 20.33 7.07
CA TYR A 66 -12.47 19.74 8.00
C TYR A 66 -11.74 20.83 8.78
N ASN A 67 -11.44 20.56 10.05
CA ASN A 67 -10.51 21.36 10.86
C ASN A 67 -9.83 20.49 11.91
N LYS A 68 -8.48 20.52 11.97
CA LYS A 68 -7.70 19.73 12.93
C LYS A 68 -8.03 20.01 14.41
N ASN A 69 -8.59 21.17 14.71
CA ASN A 69 -9.00 21.56 16.06
C ASN A 69 -10.44 21.15 16.40
N PHE A 70 -11.18 20.56 15.46
CA PHE A 70 -12.51 20.03 15.70
C PHE A 70 -12.44 18.62 16.26
N SER A 71 -13.49 18.22 16.98
CA SER A 71 -13.65 16.84 17.43
C SER A 71 -13.89 15.89 16.26
N ASN A 72 -13.65 14.60 16.50
CA ASN A 72 -13.82 13.52 15.53
C ASN A 72 -15.25 13.54 14.97
N ASP A 73 -16.26 13.68 15.81
CA ASP A 73 -17.66 13.79 15.37
C ASP A 73 -17.90 14.94 14.38
N LYS A 74 -17.25 16.10 14.60
CA LYS A 74 -17.38 17.26 13.71
C LYS A 74 -16.61 17.11 12.41
N ASN A 75 -15.56 16.30 12.38
CA ASN A 75 -14.78 15.99 11.18
C ASN A 75 -15.27 14.73 10.46
N LYS A 76 -16.23 13.98 11.02
CA LYS A 76 -16.69 12.67 10.54
C LYS A 76 -16.98 12.61 9.05
N GLU A 77 -17.78 13.54 8.55
CA GLU A 77 -18.19 13.56 7.14
C GLU A 77 -16.98 13.75 6.21
N ALA A 78 -16.09 14.70 6.54
CA ALA A 78 -14.89 14.98 5.77
C ALA A 78 -13.88 13.82 5.82
N SER A 79 -13.66 13.25 7.01
CA SER A 79 -12.76 12.13 7.24
C SER A 79 -13.19 10.87 6.48
N VAL A 80 -14.46 10.48 6.59
CA VAL A 80 -15.01 9.30 5.89
C VAL A 80 -14.99 9.51 4.37
N THR A 81 -15.27 10.73 3.91
CA THR A 81 -15.16 11.10 2.49
C THR A 81 -13.72 11.00 1.98
N ASN A 82 -12.72 11.46 2.76
CA ASN A 82 -11.31 11.32 2.40
C ASN A 82 -10.91 9.85 2.26
N THR A 83 -11.32 8.99 3.20
CA THR A 83 -11.11 7.54 3.08
C THR A 83 -11.76 6.98 1.83
N PHE A 84 -13.02 7.32 1.54
CA PHE A 84 -13.72 6.86 0.34
C PHE A 84 -13.00 7.30 -0.94
N TYR A 85 -12.56 8.56 -1.00
CA TYR A 85 -11.76 9.10 -2.10
C TYR A 85 -10.46 8.30 -2.29
N LEU A 86 -9.70 8.06 -1.22
CA LEU A 86 -8.42 7.35 -1.31
C LEU A 86 -8.59 5.91 -1.74
N ILE A 87 -9.54 5.16 -1.18
CA ILE A 87 -9.74 3.75 -1.55
C ILE A 87 -10.08 3.62 -3.04
N ASN A 88 -10.91 4.51 -3.58
CA ASN A 88 -11.22 4.49 -5.01
C ASN A 88 -10.04 4.96 -5.86
N LEU A 89 -9.29 5.96 -5.42
CA LEU A 89 -8.09 6.39 -6.13
C LEU A 89 -7.05 5.26 -6.18
N MET A 90 -6.85 4.55 -5.06
CA MET A 90 -5.94 3.42 -4.97
C MET A 90 -6.39 2.27 -5.88
N HIS A 91 -7.69 1.98 -5.95
CA HIS A 91 -8.24 1.05 -6.93
C HIS A 91 -7.84 1.45 -8.36
N ASP A 92 -8.09 2.71 -8.73
CA ASP A 92 -7.84 3.16 -10.10
C ASP A 92 -6.34 3.16 -10.45
N ILE A 93 -5.47 3.54 -9.50
CA ILE A 93 -4.00 3.47 -9.66
C ILE A 93 -3.57 2.00 -9.81
N PHE A 94 -3.97 1.12 -8.90
CA PHE A 94 -3.54 -0.28 -8.93
C PHE A 94 -4.11 -1.06 -10.12
N PHE A 95 -5.32 -0.72 -10.59
CA PHE A 95 -5.86 -1.28 -11.82
C PHE A 95 -4.98 -0.96 -13.03
N ASN A 96 -4.51 0.29 -13.13
CA ASN A 96 -3.59 0.72 -14.16
C ASN A 96 -2.19 0.10 -14.02
N LEU A 97 -1.80 -0.25 -12.79
CA LEU A 97 -0.66 -1.11 -12.49
C LEU A 97 -0.93 -2.59 -12.80
N GLY A 98 -2.02 -2.98 -13.43
CA GLY A 98 -2.29 -4.37 -13.80
C GLY A 98 -2.94 -5.23 -12.71
N PHE A 99 -3.29 -4.67 -11.54
CA PHE A 99 -4.18 -5.33 -10.58
C PHE A 99 -5.63 -5.25 -11.07
N THR A 100 -5.91 -6.05 -12.09
CA THR A 100 -7.19 -6.11 -12.81
C THR A 100 -8.12 -7.17 -12.21
N GLU A 101 -9.34 -7.22 -12.71
CA GLU A 101 -10.36 -8.20 -12.35
C GLU A 101 -9.88 -9.65 -12.47
N GLU A 102 -9.12 -9.98 -13.52
CA GLU A 102 -8.53 -11.32 -13.71
C GLU A 102 -7.53 -11.69 -12.62
N LYS A 103 -6.89 -10.70 -12.01
CA LYS A 103 -5.93 -10.86 -10.91
C LYS A 103 -6.59 -10.75 -9.53
N GLY A 104 -7.93 -10.69 -9.50
CA GLY A 104 -8.71 -10.61 -8.27
C GLY A 104 -8.56 -9.25 -7.59
N ASN A 105 -8.86 -8.17 -8.33
CA ASN A 105 -8.96 -6.84 -7.75
C ASN A 105 -10.23 -6.68 -6.88
N PHE A 106 -10.42 -5.49 -6.30
CA PHE A 106 -11.48 -5.26 -5.31
C PHE A 106 -12.66 -4.53 -5.92
N GLN A 107 -13.67 -5.26 -6.41
CA GLN A 107 -14.85 -4.61 -6.97
C GLN A 107 -16.14 -5.45 -6.88
N VAL A 108 -17.29 -4.77 -6.82
CA VAL A 108 -18.59 -5.46 -6.73
C VAL A 108 -18.92 -6.15 -8.05
N GLU A 109 -18.76 -5.47 -9.17
CA GLU A 109 -19.06 -5.97 -10.51
C GLU A 109 -17.80 -5.96 -11.36
N ASN A 110 -17.40 -7.12 -11.90
CA ASN A 110 -16.28 -7.30 -12.83
C ASN A 110 -16.76 -7.07 -14.26
N TYR A 111 -16.33 -5.98 -14.90
CA TYR A 111 -16.77 -5.56 -16.22
C TYR A 111 -16.18 -6.39 -17.37
N SER A 112 -15.00 -6.97 -17.18
CA SER A 112 -14.35 -7.90 -18.10
C SER A 112 -14.99 -9.30 -18.09
N GLY A 113 -15.76 -9.62 -17.05
CA GLY A 113 -16.31 -10.97 -16.82
C GLY A 113 -15.27 -11.99 -16.35
N LYS A 114 -14.04 -11.57 -16.02
CA LYS A 114 -13.01 -12.40 -15.39
C LYS A 114 -12.96 -12.16 -13.88
N GLY A 115 -12.30 -13.06 -13.14
CA GLY A 115 -12.25 -13.02 -11.68
C GLY A 115 -13.60 -13.27 -11.01
N ILE A 116 -13.65 -13.05 -9.69
CA ILE A 116 -14.84 -13.22 -8.86
C ILE A 116 -15.12 -11.90 -8.12
N GLY A 117 -16.10 -11.14 -8.60
CA GLY A 117 -16.49 -9.88 -7.95
C GLY A 117 -17.28 -10.05 -6.64
N ASN A 118 -17.99 -8.99 -6.24
CA ASN A 118 -18.69 -8.83 -4.96
C ASN A 118 -17.74 -8.68 -3.76
N ASP A 119 -16.54 -8.14 -4.02
CA ASP A 119 -15.47 -8.01 -3.05
C ASP A 119 -14.82 -6.62 -3.00
N PRO A 120 -15.60 -5.53 -2.93
CA PRO A 120 -15.05 -4.18 -2.83
C PRO A 120 -14.21 -4.02 -1.56
N MET A 121 -13.22 -3.13 -1.62
CA MET A 121 -12.45 -2.78 -0.43
C MET A 121 -13.38 -2.13 0.60
N THR A 122 -13.51 -2.79 1.75
CA THR A 122 -14.36 -2.31 2.83
C THR A 122 -13.50 -1.68 3.92
N VAL A 123 -13.85 -0.47 4.36
CA VAL A 123 -13.19 0.17 5.50
C VAL A 123 -14.18 0.29 6.64
N ILE A 124 -13.80 -0.21 7.81
CA ILE A 124 -14.59 -0.12 9.03
C ILE A 124 -13.82 0.71 10.05
N ILE A 125 -14.35 1.90 10.35
CA ILE A 125 -13.86 2.75 11.42
C ILE A 125 -14.58 2.35 12.70
N HIS A 126 -13.81 1.92 13.69
CA HIS A 126 -14.33 1.38 14.94
C HIS A 126 -14.73 2.47 15.93
N ASN A 127 -14.00 3.60 15.94
CA ASN A 127 -14.21 4.72 16.87
C ASN A 127 -14.31 4.28 18.33
N TYR A 128 -13.38 3.43 18.76
CA TYR A 128 -13.32 3.02 20.15
C TYR A 128 -12.84 4.18 21.02
N HIS A 129 -13.73 4.68 21.89
CA HIS A 129 -13.32 5.49 23.03
C HIS A 129 -12.83 4.56 24.12
N PHE A 130 -11.51 4.39 24.24
CA PHE A 130 -10.97 3.80 25.46
C PHE A 130 -10.90 4.91 26.50
N ALA A 131 -11.78 4.88 27.50
CA ALA A 131 -11.49 5.62 28.72
C ALA A 131 -10.13 5.12 29.25
N SER A 132 -9.32 6.01 29.82
CA SER A 132 -8.04 5.70 30.47
C SER A 132 -8.12 4.69 31.62
N ASP A 133 -9.31 4.16 31.88
CA ASP A 133 -9.68 3.48 33.08
C ASP A 133 -9.89 2.02 32.71
N ALA A 134 -9.13 1.13 33.33
CA ALA A 134 -9.16 -0.32 33.16
C ALA A 134 -10.55 -1.00 33.34
N VAL A 135 -11.60 -0.22 33.58
CA VAL A 135 -12.98 -0.63 33.83
C VAL A 135 -13.67 -1.12 32.55
N GLU A 136 -13.38 -0.57 31.37
CA GLU A 136 -13.97 -1.05 30.10
C GLU A 136 -13.27 -2.27 29.50
N MET A 137 -12.03 -2.56 29.91
CA MET A 137 -11.33 -3.81 29.55
C MET A 137 -11.84 -5.03 30.34
N ASN A 138 -12.80 -4.85 31.26
CA ASN A 138 -13.47 -5.94 31.98
C ASN A 138 -14.47 -6.69 31.07
N GLY A 139 -13.93 -7.41 30.09
CA GLY A 139 -14.48 -8.67 29.56
C GLY A 139 -15.83 -8.68 28.83
N LYS A 140 -16.56 -7.56 28.73
CA LYS A 140 -17.90 -7.56 28.09
C LYS A 140 -17.89 -7.30 26.59
N ASP A 141 -16.88 -6.61 26.07
CA ASP A 141 -16.74 -6.39 24.62
C ASP A 141 -15.47 -7.07 24.07
N LEU A 142 -15.63 -8.33 23.70
CA LEU A 142 -14.55 -9.16 23.15
C LEU A 142 -14.07 -8.66 21.78
N VAL A 143 -14.93 -7.99 21.01
CA VAL A 143 -14.58 -7.46 19.68
C VAL A 143 -13.68 -6.25 19.83
N ARG A 144 -14.06 -5.29 20.68
CA ARG A 144 -13.21 -4.14 21.05
C ARG A 144 -11.85 -4.56 21.56
N LYS A 145 -11.83 -5.52 22.48
CA LYS A 145 -10.59 -6.06 23.06
C LYS A 145 -9.70 -6.70 21.99
N TYR A 146 -10.28 -7.49 21.09
CA TYR A 146 -9.52 -8.12 20.01
C TYR A 146 -8.83 -7.09 19.12
N PHE A 147 -9.56 -6.09 18.62
CA PHE A 147 -8.97 -5.07 17.76
C PHE A 147 -7.97 -4.17 18.48
N TYR A 148 -8.23 -3.80 19.74
CA TYR A 148 -7.24 -3.07 20.53
C TYR A 148 -5.90 -3.83 20.66
N GLN A 149 -5.97 -5.15 20.85
CA GLN A 149 -4.79 -5.98 21.06
C GLN A 149 -4.06 -6.38 19.78
N ASN A 150 -4.79 -6.53 18.66
CA ASN A 150 -4.25 -7.10 17.41
C ASN A 150 -4.20 -6.08 16.26
N CYS A 151 -4.74 -4.88 16.44
CA CYS A 151 -4.87 -3.84 15.41
C CYS A 151 -4.80 -2.43 16.06
N PRO A 152 -3.65 -2.03 16.63
CA PRO A 152 -3.56 -0.83 17.48
C PRO A 152 -3.87 0.48 16.72
N PHE A 153 -3.64 0.53 15.40
CA PHE A 153 -3.86 1.73 14.58
C PHE A 153 -4.78 1.44 13.39
N MET A 154 -4.25 0.72 12.41
CA MET A 154 -4.94 0.19 11.24
C MET A 154 -4.40 -1.22 10.98
N CYS A 155 -5.20 -2.04 10.31
CA CYS A 155 -4.78 -3.36 9.84
C CYS A 155 -5.73 -3.85 8.75
N THR A 156 -5.23 -4.75 7.90
CA THR A 156 -5.99 -5.26 6.75
C THR A 156 -6.14 -6.77 6.78
N SER A 157 -7.39 -7.21 6.59
CA SER A 157 -7.75 -8.60 6.33
C SER A 157 -8.02 -8.80 4.84
N THR A 158 -7.31 -9.74 4.22
CA THR A 158 -7.38 -9.98 2.78
C THR A 158 -7.77 -11.44 2.50
N PRO A 159 -9.05 -11.73 2.27
CA PRO A 159 -9.49 -13.07 1.90
C PRO A 159 -9.35 -13.32 0.38
N SER A 160 -9.75 -14.51 -0.07
CA SER A 160 -9.78 -14.89 -1.49
C SER A 160 -10.64 -13.94 -2.33
N ASP A 161 -10.46 -13.99 -3.64
CA ASP A 161 -11.32 -13.43 -4.66
C ASP A 161 -12.79 -13.78 -4.41
N GLY A 162 -13.66 -12.79 -4.56
CA GLY A 162 -15.08 -12.87 -4.24
C GLY A 162 -15.46 -12.72 -2.77
N GLN A 163 -14.46 -12.56 -1.89
CA GLN A 163 -14.67 -12.15 -0.49
C GLN A 163 -14.06 -10.76 -0.30
N TYR A 164 -14.84 -9.81 0.20
CA TYR A 164 -14.37 -8.44 0.35
C TYR A 164 -13.24 -8.36 1.41
N PRO A 165 -12.10 -7.74 1.09
CA PRO A 165 -11.11 -7.39 2.11
C PRO A 165 -11.64 -6.28 3.01
N ILE A 166 -11.09 -6.22 4.22
CA ILE A 166 -11.48 -5.23 5.23
C ILE A 166 -10.24 -4.54 5.79
N ILE A 167 -10.20 -3.21 5.66
CA ILE A 167 -9.32 -2.35 6.44
C ILE A 167 -10.06 -1.98 7.72
N HIS A 168 -9.49 -2.34 8.85
CA HIS A 168 -9.95 -1.94 10.17
C HIS A 168 -9.19 -0.69 10.60
N MET A 169 -9.91 0.32 11.04
CA MET A 169 -9.34 1.59 11.50
C MET A 169 -9.83 1.88 12.91
N THR A 170 -8.93 2.01 13.86
CA THR A 170 -9.30 2.12 15.28
C THR A 170 -10.03 3.43 15.58
N ASN A 171 -9.64 4.52 14.93
CA ASN A 171 -10.18 5.86 15.16
C ASN A 171 -10.23 6.66 13.84
N LEU A 172 -11.27 7.48 13.71
CA LEU A 172 -11.46 8.46 12.64
C LEU A 172 -10.26 9.40 12.41
N ASP A 173 -9.40 9.64 13.40
CA ASP A 173 -8.19 10.47 13.20
C ASP A 173 -7.29 9.92 12.08
N TYR A 174 -7.21 8.59 11.96
CA TYR A 174 -6.46 7.91 10.91
C TYR A 174 -7.12 8.00 9.53
N ALA A 175 -8.39 8.39 9.45
CA ALA A 175 -9.09 8.59 8.17
C ALA A 175 -8.53 9.78 7.36
N THR A 176 -7.70 10.61 8.00
CA THR A 176 -6.94 11.68 7.34
C THR A 176 -5.44 11.41 7.24
N ALA A 177 -4.99 10.25 7.72
CA ALA A 177 -3.62 9.79 7.58
C ALA A 177 -3.47 9.01 6.26
N ASN A 178 -3.37 9.73 5.14
CA ASN A 178 -3.39 9.12 3.79
C ASN A 178 -2.34 8.01 3.62
N HIS A 179 -1.14 8.17 4.18
CA HIS A 179 -0.08 7.15 4.15
C HIS A 179 -0.55 5.82 4.71
N GLY A 180 -1.19 5.82 5.88
CA GLY A 180 -1.70 4.59 6.51
C GLY A 180 -2.77 3.91 5.66
N ILE A 181 -3.70 4.67 5.07
CA ILE A 181 -4.73 4.11 4.20
C ILE A 181 -4.13 3.45 2.95
N ILE A 182 -3.15 4.11 2.33
CA ILE A 182 -2.45 3.58 1.14
C ILE A 182 -1.65 2.33 1.50
N HIS A 183 -0.96 2.34 2.64
CA HIS A 183 -0.20 1.22 3.18
C HIS A 183 -1.11 -0.02 3.34
N GLU A 184 -2.22 0.14 4.05
CA GLU A 184 -3.18 -0.93 4.30
C GLU A 184 -3.84 -1.47 3.02
N TYR A 185 -4.19 -0.58 2.08
CA TYR A 185 -4.70 -1.02 0.78
C TYR A 185 -3.67 -1.86 0.03
N THR A 186 -2.40 -1.45 0.08
CA THR A 186 -1.30 -2.15 -0.60
C THR A 186 -1.10 -3.57 -0.05
N HIS A 187 -1.26 -3.78 1.26
CA HIS A 187 -1.27 -5.14 1.84
C HIS A 187 -2.30 -6.06 1.22
N ALA A 188 -3.47 -5.52 0.88
CA ALA A 188 -4.51 -6.31 0.22
C ALA A 188 -4.12 -6.64 -1.22
N VAL A 189 -3.58 -5.67 -1.95
CA VAL A 189 -3.14 -5.86 -3.34
C VAL A 189 -2.04 -6.92 -3.42
N THR A 190 -0.97 -6.79 -2.63
CA THR A 190 0.16 -7.73 -2.64
C THR A 190 -0.28 -9.15 -2.36
N ARG A 191 -1.15 -9.35 -1.34
CA ARG A 191 -1.71 -10.66 -1.01
C ARG A 191 -2.51 -11.25 -2.18
N ARG A 192 -3.49 -10.53 -2.74
CA ARG A 192 -4.30 -11.03 -3.88
C ARG A 192 -3.43 -11.32 -5.11
N MET A 193 -2.49 -10.44 -5.43
CA MET A 193 -1.60 -10.58 -6.59
C MET A 193 -0.71 -11.80 -6.49
N SER A 194 -0.10 -12.01 -5.31
CA SER A 194 0.82 -13.13 -5.08
C SER A 194 0.15 -14.50 -5.13
N SER A 195 -1.18 -14.54 -5.00
CA SER A 195 -1.96 -15.77 -4.87
C SER A 195 -2.94 -16.01 -6.01
N TYR A 196 -2.98 -15.17 -7.04
CA TYR A 196 -4.01 -15.20 -8.09
C TYR A 196 -5.44 -15.14 -7.52
N GLY A 197 -5.63 -14.33 -6.48
CA GLY A 197 -6.92 -14.24 -5.81
C GLY A 197 -7.24 -15.42 -4.88
N ARG A 198 -6.28 -16.28 -4.53
CA ARG A 198 -6.49 -17.35 -3.54
C ARG A 198 -6.15 -16.88 -2.13
N ASN A 199 -6.87 -17.35 -1.12
CA ASN A 199 -6.45 -17.21 0.26
C ASN A 199 -5.39 -18.28 0.55
N ASP A 200 -4.13 -17.93 0.30
CA ASP A 200 -2.98 -18.72 0.72
C ASP A 200 -2.14 -17.91 1.72
N ASN A 201 -1.18 -18.57 2.37
CA ASN A 201 -0.28 -17.94 3.33
C ASN A 201 0.87 -17.17 2.64
N CYS A 202 0.69 -16.76 1.38
CA CYS A 202 1.70 -15.96 0.70
C CYS A 202 1.84 -14.59 1.38
N PHE A 203 3.06 -14.08 1.51
CA PHE A 203 3.36 -12.79 2.18
C PHE A 203 2.82 -12.71 3.62
N SER A 204 2.68 -13.87 4.30
CA SER A 204 2.09 -13.95 5.64
C SER A 204 3.09 -14.33 6.72
N ASP A 205 4.24 -14.92 6.35
CA ASP A 205 5.24 -15.43 7.29
C ASP A 205 6.67 -15.05 6.91
N GLY A 206 7.53 -14.88 7.93
CA GLY A 206 8.97 -14.60 7.76
C GLY A 206 9.26 -13.40 6.86
N ASN A 207 10.28 -13.53 6.01
CA ASN A 207 10.73 -12.47 5.11
C ASN A 207 9.66 -12.02 4.11
N SER A 208 8.74 -12.91 3.72
CA SER A 208 7.66 -12.55 2.81
C SER A 208 6.67 -11.56 3.43
N SER A 209 6.42 -11.66 4.74
CA SER A 209 5.62 -10.67 5.48
C SER A 209 6.32 -9.31 5.54
N GLU A 210 7.64 -9.30 5.76
CA GLU A 210 8.45 -8.07 5.71
C GLU A 210 8.43 -7.42 4.33
N MET A 211 8.39 -8.20 3.26
CA MET A 211 8.24 -7.69 1.90
C MET A 211 6.86 -7.10 1.66
N ASN A 212 5.83 -7.63 2.30
CA ASN A 212 4.51 -7.03 2.26
C ASN A 212 4.53 -5.63 2.89
N GLU A 213 5.09 -5.51 4.09
CA GLU A 213 5.28 -4.24 4.80
C GLU A 213 6.12 -3.25 3.98
N ALA A 214 7.23 -3.71 3.41
CA ALA A 214 8.13 -2.86 2.63
C ALA A 214 7.46 -2.31 1.35
N LEU A 215 6.69 -3.14 0.64
CA LEU A 215 5.93 -2.71 -0.54
C LEU A 215 4.84 -1.71 -0.13
N SER A 216 4.12 -1.98 0.96
CA SER A 216 3.12 -1.06 1.50
C SER A 216 3.70 0.30 1.87
N GLU A 217 4.84 0.33 2.55
CA GLU A 217 5.57 1.56 2.87
C GLU A 217 6.08 2.30 1.63
N PHE A 218 6.57 1.57 0.63
CA PHE A 218 7.02 2.15 -0.64
C PHE A 218 5.85 2.82 -1.37
N PHE A 219 4.74 2.12 -1.60
CA PHE A 219 3.60 2.70 -2.31
C PHE A 219 2.96 3.86 -1.53
N ALA A 220 2.85 3.75 -0.21
CA ALA A 220 2.38 4.84 0.64
C ALA A 220 3.27 6.09 0.53
N SER A 221 4.59 5.91 0.58
CA SER A 221 5.55 7.02 0.46
C SER A 221 5.59 7.63 -0.93
N SER A 222 5.56 6.80 -1.98
CA SER A 222 5.63 7.22 -3.38
C SER A 222 4.36 7.95 -3.82
N ILE A 223 3.18 7.42 -3.49
CA ILE A 223 1.89 8.04 -3.84
C ILE A 223 1.63 9.27 -2.96
N ALA A 224 2.09 9.28 -1.70
CA ALA A 224 2.05 10.47 -0.86
C ALA A 224 3.20 11.46 -1.11
N PHE A 225 4.10 11.18 -2.07
CA PHE A 225 5.28 11.99 -2.45
C PHE A 225 6.19 12.40 -1.29
N LYS A 226 6.39 11.51 -0.31
CA LYS A 226 7.29 11.75 0.81
C LYS A 226 8.53 10.87 0.68
N LYS A 227 9.66 11.47 0.29
CA LYS A 227 10.96 10.79 0.40
C LYS A 227 11.27 10.55 1.89
N LYS A 228 11.47 9.28 2.27
CA LYS A 228 11.92 8.94 3.63
C LYS A 228 13.37 9.37 3.81
N ASN A 229 13.63 10.26 4.76
CA ASN A 229 14.98 10.68 5.11
C ASN A 229 15.59 9.64 6.08
N ASN A 230 16.62 8.93 5.63
CA ASN A 230 17.43 7.92 6.36
C ASN A 230 16.80 6.53 6.63
N PRO A 231 16.52 5.70 5.61
CA PRO A 231 16.28 4.27 5.81
C PRO A 231 17.58 3.48 6.07
N THR A 232 17.44 2.28 6.67
CA THR A 232 18.48 1.30 6.98
C THR A 232 19.13 0.68 5.72
N LYS A 233 20.20 -0.12 5.90
CA LYS A 233 20.93 -0.86 4.86
C LYS A 233 20.68 -2.38 4.96
N PHE A 234 20.94 -3.13 3.89
CA PHE A 234 20.76 -4.58 3.83
C PHE A 234 21.53 -5.32 4.93
N GLY A 235 22.77 -4.92 5.21
CA GLY A 235 23.58 -5.52 6.27
C GLY A 235 23.23 -5.10 7.70
N ASP A 236 22.27 -4.18 7.87
CA ASP A 236 21.70 -3.90 9.19
C ASP A 236 20.68 -4.99 9.60
N LEU A 237 20.24 -5.83 8.66
CA LEU A 237 19.40 -7.00 8.95
C LEU A 237 20.15 -8.03 9.79
N TYR A 238 19.42 -8.65 10.73
CA TYR A 238 19.91 -9.75 11.53
C TYR A 238 18.87 -10.86 11.64
N THR A 239 19.30 -12.12 11.66
CA THR A 239 18.40 -13.26 11.81
C THR A 239 17.87 -13.28 13.24
N VAL A 240 16.55 -13.17 13.41
CA VAL A 240 15.88 -13.44 14.69
C VAL A 240 15.06 -14.73 14.61
N PRO A 241 14.93 -15.48 15.73
CA PRO A 241 14.09 -16.68 15.75
C PRO A 241 12.60 -16.42 15.54
N ASP A 242 12.12 -15.18 15.75
CA ASP A 242 10.70 -14.80 15.64
C ASP A 242 10.57 -13.47 14.88
N ILE A 243 10.68 -13.59 13.55
CA ILE A 243 10.63 -12.46 12.60
C ILE A 243 9.25 -11.80 12.54
N SER A 244 8.18 -12.57 12.81
CA SER A 244 6.78 -12.12 12.72
C SER A 244 6.44 -10.90 13.57
N LYS A 245 7.19 -10.69 14.68
CA LYS A 245 6.98 -9.55 15.59
C LYS A 245 7.64 -8.24 15.16
N TYR A 246 8.45 -8.26 14.09
CA TYR A 246 9.30 -7.15 13.70
C TYR A 246 9.19 -6.81 12.21
N ALA A 247 8.14 -7.30 11.52
CA ALA A 247 7.99 -7.15 10.07
C ALA A 247 8.12 -5.69 9.59
N HIS A 248 7.55 -4.75 10.35
CA HIS A 248 7.65 -3.30 10.10
C HIS A 248 9.09 -2.75 10.13
N ALA A 249 9.99 -3.31 10.95
CA ALA A 249 11.34 -2.78 11.16
C ALA A 249 12.36 -3.31 10.13
N PHE A 250 12.18 -4.55 9.66
CA PHE A 250 13.12 -5.20 8.74
C PHE A 250 12.82 -4.90 7.27
N GLY A 251 11.56 -4.63 6.90
CA GLY A 251 11.20 -4.19 5.54
C GLY A 251 11.71 -2.79 5.18
N GLU A 252 12.12 -1.97 6.15
CA GLU A 252 12.46 -0.55 5.94
C GLU A 252 13.62 -0.32 4.97
N PHE A 253 14.66 -1.17 5.00
CA PHE A 253 15.80 -0.99 4.09
C PHE A 253 15.37 -1.24 2.65
N PHE A 254 14.48 -2.22 2.43
CA PHE A 254 14.00 -2.59 1.09
C PHE A 254 13.07 -1.50 0.55
N ALA A 255 12.13 -1.01 1.37
CA ALA A 255 11.32 0.14 1.03
C ALA A 255 12.19 1.36 0.69
N GLY A 256 13.27 1.58 1.45
CA GLY A 256 14.27 2.60 1.19
C GLY A 256 15.02 2.39 -0.13
N ALA A 257 15.39 1.15 -0.46
CA ALA A 257 16.16 0.81 -1.65
C ALA A 257 15.31 1.03 -2.90
N LEU A 258 14.06 0.57 -2.84
CA LEU A 258 13.07 0.77 -3.87
C LEU A 258 12.72 2.26 -4.04
N SER A 259 12.60 3.01 -2.94
CA SER A 259 12.41 4.46 -2.97
C SER A 259 13.60 5.17 -3.62
N ASP A 260 14.84 4.80 -3.29
CA ASP A 260 16.03 5.40 -3.91
C ASP A 260 16.09 5.10 -5.41
N ALA A 261 15.81 3.86 -5.81
CA ALA A 261 15.71 3.47 -7.22
C ALA A 261 14.64 4.31 -7.95
N PHE A 262 13.46 4.41 -7.37
CA PHE A 262 12.32 5.11 -7.93
C PHE A 262 12.56 6.62 -8.06
N PHE A 263 12.99 7.29 -6.99
CA PHE A 263 13.25 8.73 -7.05
C PHE A 263 14.43 9.06 -7.95
N LEU A 264 15.44 8.17 -8.04
CA LEU A 264 16.51 8.32 -9.01
C LEU A 264 15.98 8.24 -10.45
N VAL A 265 15.10 7.28 -10.75
CA VAL A 265 14.39 7.25 -12.05
C VAL A 265 13.63 8.55 -12.27
N CYS A 266 12.88 9.04 -11.27
CA CYS A 266 12.09 10.25 -11.41
C CYS A 266 12.91 11.53 -11.61
N ASP A 267 14.11 11.62 -11.02
CA ASP A 267 15.02 12.73 -11.25
C ASP A 267 15.45 12.82 -12.74
N TYR A 268 15.62 11.67 -13.40
CA TYR A 268 16.05 11.60 -14.80
C TYR A 268 14.89 11.66 -15.80
N TYR A 269 13.79 10.96 -15.54
CA TYR A 269 12.66 10.85 -16.47
C TYR A 269 11.51 11.81 -16.17
N ARG A 270 11.60 12.59 -15.09
CA ARG A 270 10.60 13.59 -14.64
C ARG A 270 9.21 12.99 -14.42
N CYS A 271 9.11 12.11 -13.42
CA CYS A 271 7.85 11.46 -13.09
C CYS A 271 6.72 12.45 -12.79
N ASP A 272 5.47 12.06 -13.07
CA ASP A 272 4.31 12.88 -12.74
C ASP A 272 3.98 12.87 -11.22
N PRO A 273 3.40 13.96 -10.66
CA PRO A 273 3.13 14.09 -9.21
C PRO A 273 2.04 13.19 -8.61
N ASN A 274 1.45 12.28 -9.38
CA ASN A 274 0.51 11.23 -8.97
C ASN A 274 0.89 9.87 -9.59
N MET A 275 2.03 9.82 -10.28
CA MET A 275 2.60 8.64 -10.91
C MET A 275 1.70 7.94 -11.95
N LEU A 276 0.68 8.61 -12.47
CA LEU A 276 -0.29 8.02 -13.39
C LEU A 276 0.35 7.66 -14.74
N GLN A 277 1.32 8.45 -15.18
CA GLN A 277 2.05 8.20 -16.42
C GLN A 277 3.03 7.02 -16.29
N GLU A 278 3.68 6.88 -15.13
CA GLU A 278 4.71 5.87 -14.90
C GLU A 278 4.10 4.53 -14.52
N PHE A 279 3.04 4.55 -13.71
CA PHE A 279 2.29 3.37 -13.30
C PHE A 279 1.21 2.96 -14.30
N GLY A 280 0.80 3.86 -15.20
CA GLY A 280 -0.29 3.66 -16.17
C GLY A 280 -0.14 2.48 -17.13
N ASN A 281 1.08 1.94 -17.21
CA ASN A 281 1.50 0.95 -18.18
C ASN A 281 2.41 -0.12 -17.53
N MET A 282 2.57 -0.13 -16.21
CA MET A 282 3.24 -1.26 -15.58
C MET A 282 2.21 -2.38 -15.47
N GLU A 283 2.48 -3.53 -16.10
CA GLU A 283 1.79 -4.74 -15.68
C GLU A 283 2.56 -5.22 -14.46
N LEU A 284 1.93 -5.13 -13.28
CA LEU A 284 2.49 -5.71 -12.07
C LEU A 284 2.36 -7.23 -12.26
N TYR A 285 3.43 -7.82 -12.80
CA TYR A 285 3.51 -9.23 -13.11
C TYR A 285 3.56 -10.05 -11.80
N GLU A 286 3.41 -11.37 -11.91
CA GLU A 286 3.22 -12.27 -10.77
C GLU A 286 4.25 -11.99 -9.67
N LEU A 287 3.79 -11.58 -8.47
CA LEU A 287 4.69 -11.47 -7.34
C LEU A 287 5.17 -12.89 -6.98
N PRO A 288 6.48 -13.09 -6.76
CA PRO A 288 6.98 -14.41 -6.37
C PRO A 288 6.29 -14.90 -5.10
N TYR A 289 6.07 -16.22 -4.99
CA TYR A 289 5.45 -16.82 -3.81
C TYR A 289 6.46 -16.89 -2.66
N ASN A 290 6.16 -16.22 -1.55
CA ASN A 290 7.02 -16.12 -0.35
C ASN A 290 8.49 -15.76 -0.65
N PRO A 291 8.76 -14.59 -1.25
CA PRO A 291 10.10 -14.22 -1.67
C PRO A 291 10.99 -13.81 -0.51
N TYR A 292 12.30 -14.04 -0.69
CA TYR A 292 13.33 -13.31 0.03
C TYR A 292 13.59 -11.95 -0.65
N TYR A 293 14.32 -11.07 0.04
CA TYR A 293 14.71 -9.74 -0.44
C TYR A 293 15.34 -9.74 -1.83
N ILE A 294 16.22 -10.70 -2.11
CA ILE A 294 16.92 -10.85 -3.39
C ILE A 294 15.96 -11.31 -4.49
N ASP A 295 15.03 -12.20 -4.17
CA ASP A 295 14.04 -12.72 -5.12
C ASP A 295 13.14 -11.57 -5.61
N LEU A 296 12.65 -10.74 -4.69
CA LEU A 296 11.80 -9.60 -5.05
C LEU A 296 12.57 -8.53 -5.84
N ARG A 297 13.81 -8.22 -5.47
CA ARG A 297 14.68 -7.33 -6.28
C ARG A 297 14.84 -7.87 -7.70
N ASN A 298 15.18 -9.15 -7.84
CA ASN A 298 15.41 -9.76 -9.14
C ASN A 298 14.13 -9.74 -9.98
N ALA A 299 12.97 -10.04 -9.38
CA ALA A 299 11.67 -9.95 -10.05
C ALA A 299 11.37 -8.53 -10.58
N ILE A 300 11.65 -7.49 -9.79
CA ILE A 300 11.46 -6.09 -10.21
C ILE A 300 12.36 -5.74 -11.42
N ILE A 301 13.62 -6.19 -11.39
CA ILE A 301 14.59 -5.92 -12.46
C ILE A 301 14.24 -6.73 -13.72
N GLU A 302 13.85 -7.99 -13.57
CA GLU A 302 13.40 -8.85 -14.66
C GLU A 302 12.14 -8.29 -15.33
N GLU A 303 11.21 -7.74 -14.56
CA GLU A 303 10.03 -7.07 -15.11
C GLU A 303 10.42 -5.85 -15.95
N ALA A 304 11.34 -5.02 -15.46
CA ALA A 304 11.89 -3.91 -16.24
C ALA A 304 12.64 -4.36 -17.50
N GLU A 305 13.13 -5.61 -17.55
CA GLU A 305 13.78 -6.18 -18.73
C GLU A 305 12.79 -6.73 -19.77
N ASN A 306 11.70 -7.33 -19.29
CA ASN A 306 10.77 -8.08 -20.14
C ASN A 306 9.57 -7.25 -20.62
N ASN A 307 9.21 -6.18 -19.93
CA ASN A 307 8.03 -5.39 -20.27
C ASN A 307 8.33 -4.28 -21.31
N TYR A 308 7.64 -4.33 -22.45
CA TYR A 308 7.85 -3.49 -23.62
C TYR A 308 7.64 -1.99 -23.38
N ILE A 309 6.94 -1.61 -22.30
CA ILE A 309 6.74 -0.22 -21.89
C ILE A 309 8.03 0.38 -21.30
N ILE A 310 8.88 -0.46 -20.71
CA ILE A 310 10.12 -0.11 -20.00
C ILE A 310 11.38 -0.56 -20.79
N ARG A 311 11.18 -1.39 -21.83
CA ARG A 311 12.22 -2.07 -22.59
C ARG A 311 13.26 -1.15 -23.26
N ASP A 312 14.47 -1.69 -23.37
CA ASP A 312 15.65 -1.19 -24.11
C ASP A 312 16.29 0.11 -23.61
N ASP A 313 15.84 0.67 -22.48
CA ASP A 313 16.58 1.71 -21.80
C ASP A 313 17.62 1.12 -20.83
N LYS A 314 18.83 0.86 -21.37
CA LYS A 314 19.98 0.43 -20.58
C LYS A 314 20.20 1.34 -19.36
N PHE A 315 19.95 2.64 -19.50
CA PHE A 315 20.16 3.61 -18.43
C PHE A 315 19.11 3.43 -17.31
N PHE A 316 17.83 3.28 -17.66
CA PHE A 316 16.75 2.99 -16.69
C PHE A 316 17.10 1.79 -15.80
N LYS A 317 17.53 0.67 -16.39
CA LYS A 317 17.91 -0.54 -15.66
C LYS A 317 19.08 -0.30 -14.71
N CYS A 318 20.04 0.50 -15.14
CA CYS A 318 21.16 0.86 -14.29
C CYS A 318 20.72 1.74 -13.11
N LEU A 319 19.74 2.62 -13.28
CA LEU A 319 19.19 3.40 -12.16
C LEU A 319 18.54 2.49 -11.10
N LEU A 320 17.82 1.43 -11.50
CA LEU A 320 17.28 0.43 -10.57
C LEU A 320 18.41 -0.27 -9.80
N TRP A 321 19.42 -0.78 -10.51
CA TRP A 321 20.58 -1.41 -9.87
C TRP A 321 21.31 -0.47 -8.91
N ILE A 322 21.48 0.79 -9.29
CA ILE A 322 22.11 1.82 -8.45
C ILE A 322 21.30 2.05 -7.18
N GLY A 323 19.97 2.17 -7.28
CA GLY A 323 19.09 2.34 -6.12
C GLY A 323 19.19 1.19 -5.12
N PHE A 324 19.17 -0.06 -5.60
CA PHE A 324 19.36 -1.23 -4.74
C PHE A 324 20.79 -1.33 -4.17
N ALA A 325 21.80 -1.08 -5.00
CA ALA A 325 23.21 -1.15 -4.61
C ALA A 325 23.55 -0.11 -3.53
N LYS A 326 23.01 1.11 -3.58
CA LYS A 326 23.19 2.16 -2.54
C LYS A 326 22.90 1.68 -1.12
N ARG A 327 22.03 0.67 -0.98
CA ARG A 327 21.64 0.10 0.31
C ARG A 327 22.20 -1.27 0.58
N GLY A 328 23.21 -1.71 -0.18
CA GLY A 328 23.85 -3.01 0.05
C GLY A 328 23.12 -4.20 -0.57
N LEU A 329 22.09 -3.97 -1.40
CA LEU A 329 21.37 -5.03 -2.14
C LEU A 329 21.81 -5.08 -3.62
N GLY A 330 23.11 -4.88 -3.87
CA GLY A 330 23.73 -4.84 -5.19
C GLY A 330 23.82 -6.20 -5.90
N TYR A 331 24.35 -6.20 -7.11
CA TYR A 331 24.35 -7.32 -8.06
C TYR A 331 24.80 -8.66 -7.48
N ASN A 332 25.87 -8.64 -6.68
CA ASN A 332 26.43 -9.84 -6.06
C ASN A 332 25.91 -10.08 -4.63
N ALA A 333 24.88 -9.36 -4.18
CA ALA A 333 24.23 -9.65 -2.90
C ALA A 333 23.68 -11.09 -2.93
N ASN A 334 23.94 -11.80 -1.85
CA ASN A 334 23.53 -13.17 -1.64
C ASN A 334 23.00 -13.31 -0.19
N ASN A 335 22.45 -14.47 0.16
CA ASN A 335 22.03 -14.74 1.54
C ASN A 335 23.20 -15.14 2.46
N GLU A 336 24.43 -14.72 2.15
CA GLU A 336 25.57 -14.95 3.01
C GLU A 336 25.44 -14.07 4.25
N ILE A 337 25.64 -14.71 5.40
CA ILE A 337 25.44 -14.11 6.71
C ILE A 337 26.71 -14.21 7.55
N GLU A 338 27.07 -13.12 8.21
CA GLU A 338 28.20 -13.05 9.14
C GLU A 338 27.73 -13.06 10.58
N TYR A 339 28.46 -13.75 11.46
CA TYR A 339 28.15 -13.73 12.90
C TYR A 339 28.78 -12.51 13.57
N ARG A 340 27.95 -11.61 14.10
CA ARG A 340 28.39 -10.42 14.85
C ARG A 340 27.48 -10.18 16.05
N ASN A 341 28.08 -9.79 17.18
CA ASN A 341 27.36 -9.39 18.39
C ASN A 341 26.27 -10.36 18.88
N GLY A 342 26.44 -11.67 18.66
CA GLY A 342 25.47 -12.68 19.10
C GLY A 342 24.45 -13.13 18.05
N ASN A 343 24.37 -12.46 16.89
CA ASN A 343 23.39 -12.73 15.82
C ASN A 343 24.07 -12.93 14.47
N TYR A 344 23.36 -13.54 13.51
CA TYR A 344 23.80 -13.57 12.12
C TYR A 344 23.25 -12.36 11.37
N HIS A 345 24.08 -11.70 10.57
CA HIS A 345 23.76 -10.49 9.83
C HIS A 345 23.97 -10.70 8.34
N TYR A 346 23.13 -10.10 7.50
CA TYR A 346 23.35 -10.12 6.05
C TYR A 346 24.59 -9.29 5.67
N ILE A 347 25.24 -9.65 4.57
CA ILE A 347 26.43 -8.95 4.08
C ILE A 347 26.04 -7.96 2.97
N ASN A 348 26.41 -6.69 3.15
CA ASN A 348 26.19 -5.66 2.13
C ASN A 348 27.00 -5.94 0.86
N ASN A 349 26.36 -5.82 -0.30
CA ASN A 349 27.03 -5.73 -1.60
C ASN A 349 26.61 -4.45 -2.32
N TYR A 350 27.58 -3.68 -2.82
CA TYR A 350 27.35 -2.40 -3.49
C TYR A 350 27.66 -2.47 -5.00
N ASP A 351 27.89 -3.68 -5.53
CA ASP A 351 28.22 -3.84 -6.94
C ASP A 351 27.00 -3.61 -7.82
N VAL A 352 27.24 -3.15 -9.05
CA VAL A 352 26.26 -3.12 -10.14
C VAL A 352 26.76 -4.02 -11.28
N PRO A 353 25.89 -4.47 -12.20
CA PRO A 353 26.32 -5.24 -13.36
C PRO A 353 27.41 -4.50 -14.15
N GLU A 354 28.29 -5.23 -14.84
CA GLU A 354 29.36 -4.66 -15.67
C GLU A 354 28.82 -3.62 -16.65
N SER A 355 27.66 -3.91 -17.25
CA SER A 355 26.98 -3.02 -18.17
C SER A 355 26.57 -1.67 -17.56
N CYS A 356 26.48 -1.58 -16.24
CA CYS A 356 26.07 -0.41 -15.48
C CYS A 356 27.22 0.33 -14.78
N LYS A 357 28.46 -0.16 -14.88
CA LYS A 357 29.61 0.45 -14.19
C LYS A 357 29.87 1.89 -14.58
N ASP A 358 29.62 2.25 -15.85
CA ASP A 358 29.76 3.63 -16.33
C ASP A 358 28.81 4.61 -15.61
N TYR A 359 27.76 4.10 -14.94
CA TYR A 359 26.79 4.88 -14.17
C TYR A 359 26.98 4.76 -12.65
N SER A 360 27.98 3.99 -12.19
CA SER A 360 28.22 3.74 -10.76
C SER A 360 28.57 4.99 -9.94
N TYR A 361 28.97 6.08 -10.60
CA TYR A 361 29.21 7.39 -9.96
C TYR A 361 27.94 8.01 -9.34
N LEU A 362 26.76 7.45 -9.61
CA LEU A 362 25.48 7.86 -9.04
C LEU A 362 25.16 7.16 -7.71
N ILE A 363 25.94 6.15 -7.30
CA ILE A 363 25.86 5.48 -5.98
C ILE A 363 26.36 6.46 -4.92
#